data_AF-W1S3L1-F1
#
_entry.id   AF-W1S3L1-F1
#
_cell.length_a   1.000
_cell.length_b   1.000
_cell.length_c   1.000
_cell.angle_alpha   90.00
_cell.angle_beta   90.00
_cell.angle_gamma   90.00
#
_symmetry.space_group_name_H-M   'P 1'
#
loop_
_entity.id
_entity.type
_entity.pdbx_description
1 polymer ?
#
loop_
_entity_poly.entity_id
_entity_poly.type
_entity_poly.pdbx_seq_one_letter_code
_entity_poly.pdbx_strand_id
1 'polypeptide(L)'
;MQSLPVFLRLTGRPVILTGAGEAADAKRRLLERAGARIVGEDDAQARIAIVADGDEATVDRLRARGVLVNATDRPALCDFTLPAIVDRDPVLIAIGTGGASAGLAKALRQRLG
;
A
#
# COMPACT_ATOMS: atom_id res chain seq x y z
N MET A 1 -7.07 -16.13 -10.36
CA MET A 1 -7.18 -14.85 -9.64
C MET A 1 -6.77 -15.09 -8.20
N GLN A 2 -5.73 -14.43 -7.70
CA GLN A 2 -5.23 -14.59 -6.32
C GLN A 2 -5.46 -13.34 -5.45
N SER A 3 -6.08 -12.29 -5.99
CA SER A 3 -6.38 -11.04 -5.26
C SER A 3 -7.82 -10.58 -5.50
N LEU A 4 -8.40 -9.96 -4.49
CA LEU A 4 -9.71 -9.31 -4.53
C LEU A 4 -9.49 -7.78 -4.52
N PRO A 5 -9.90 -7.03 -5.54
CA PRO A 5 -9.82 -5.58 -5.50
C PRO A 5 -10.80 -5.04 -4.46
N VAL A 6 -10.28 -4.35 -3.45
CA VAL A 6 -11.07 -3.72 -2.38
C VAL A 6 -10.67 -2.26 -2.21
N PHE A 7 -11.65 -1.41 -1.95
CA PHE A 7 -11.41 -0.02 -1.55
C PHE A 7 -11.50 0.11 -0.04
N LEU A 8 -10.41 0.58 0.57
CA LEU A 8 -10.30 0.75 2.01
C LEU A 8 -10.65 2.19 2.39
N ARG A 9 -11.57 2.36 3.36
CA ARG A 9 -11.84 3.66 3.97
C ARG A 9 -10.81 3.93 5.06
N LEU A 10 -9.85 4.79 4.77
CA LEU A 10 -8.72 5.08 5.67
C LEU A 10 -8.84 6.38 6.45
N THR A 11 -9.89 7.19 6.24
CA THR A 11 -10.10 8.44 6.96
C THR A 11 -9.95 8.28 8.48
N GLY A 12 -8.93 8.93 9.05
CA GLY A 12 -8.58 8.89 10.48
C GLY A 12 -7.98 7.56 10.98
N ARG A 13 -7.87 6.52 10.14
CA ARG A 13 -7.36 5.22 10.55
C ARG A 13 -5.84 5.19 10.61
N PRO A 14 -5.25 4.58 11.66
CA PRO A 14 -3.81 4.41 11.73
C PRO A 14 -3.30 3.43 10.66
N VAL A 15 -2.28 3.85 9.93
CA VAL A 15 -1.53 2.99 8.99
C VAL A 15 -0.04 3.14 9.31
N ILE A 16 0.60 2.00 9.56
CA ILE A 16 2.05 1.97 9.80
C ILE A 16 2.77 2.23 8.49
N LEU A 17 3.76 3.13 8.52
CA LEU A 17 4.69 3.33 7.42
C LEU A 17 6.11 3.35 7.99
N THR A 18 6.93 2.37 7.60
CA THR A 18 8.35 2.31 7.97
C THR A 18 9.23 2.66 6.76
N GLY A 19 10.51 2.92 7.02
CA GLY A 19 11.48 3.32 6.01
C GLY A 19 11.46 4.82 5.69
N ALA A 20 12.45 5.24 4.90
CA ALA A 20 12.66 6.64 4.51
C ALA A 20 12.99 6.75 3.01
N GLY A 21 13.00 8.00 2.51
CA GLY A 21 13.35 8.32 1.12
C GLY A 21 12.15 8.35 0.18
N GLU A 22 12.42 8.52 -1.11
CA GLU A 22 11.41 8.85 -2.11
C GLU A 22 10.27 7.82 -2.21
N ALA A 23 10.61 6.53 -2.09
CA ALA A 23 9.61 5.45 -2.12
C ALA A 23 8.67 5.51 -0.90
N ALA A 24 9.21 5.76 0.29
CA ALA A 24 8.42 5.94 1.51
C ALA A 24 7.55 7.20 1.42
N ASP A 25 8.09 8.30 0.90
CA ASP A 25 7.36 9.55 0.71
C ASP A 25 6.22 9.42 -0.30
N ALA A 26 6.43 8.66 -1.38
CA ALA A 26 5.38 8.36 -2.36
C ALA A 26 4.22 7.58 -1.71
N LYS A 27 4.54 6.58 -0.88
CA LYS A 27 3.55 5.80 -0.12
C LYS A 27 2.83 6.66 0.93
N ARG A 28 3.57 7.52 1.65
CA ARG A 28 3.02 8.51 2.59
C ARG A 28 1.96 9.38 1.92
N ARG A 29 2.31 10.04 0.81
CA ARG A 29 1.39 10.90 0.05
C ARG A 29 0.13 10.15 -0.37
N LEU A 30 0.26 8.91 -0.83
CA LEU A 30 -0.89 8.10 -1.22
C LEU A 30 -1.82 7.82 -0.03
N LEU A 31 -1.26 7.42 1.10
CA LEU A 31 -2.01 7.10 2.32
C LEU A 31 -2.69 8.34 2.93
N GLU A 32 -1.97 9.47 3.00
CA GLU A 32 -2.49 10.74 3.50
C GLU A 32 -3.62 11.28 2.61
N ARG A 33 -3.50 11.15 1.28
CA ARG A 33 -4.60 11.47 0.35
C ARG A 33 -5.85 10.61 0.58
N ALA A 34 -5.68 9.36 1.01
CA ALA A 34 -6.78 8.49 1.42
C ALA A 34 -7.32 8.80 2.84
N GLY A 35 -6.74 9.80 3.51
CA GLY A 35 -7.12 10.25 4.85
C GLY A 35 -6.52 9.43 6.00
N ALA A 36 -5.52 8.57 5.73
CA ALA A 36 -4.88 7.78 6.76
C ALA A 36 -4.07 8.64 7.75
N ARG A 37 -4.04 8.22 9.01
CA ARG A 37 -3.10 8.74 10.01
C ARG A 37 -1.84 7.89 9.98
N ILE A 38 -0.72 8.47 9.54
CA ILE A 38 0.55 7.75 9.48
C ILE A 38 1.13 7.60 10.88
N VAL A 39 1.50 6.37 11.25
CA VAL A 39 2.01 6.02 12.57
C VAL A 39 3.27 5.16 12.48
N GLY A 40 4.02 5.10 13.57
CA GLY A 40 5.17 4.19 13.72
C GLY A 40 4.73 2.76 14.05
N GLU A 41 5.69 1.84 14.05
CA GLU A 41 5.49 0.40 14.26
C GLU A 41 4.74 0.10 15.57
N ASP A 42 4.96 0.89 16.62
CA ASP A 42 4.45 0.63 17.97
C ASP A 42 2.95 0.91 18.15
N ASP A 43 2.26 1.48 17.15
CA ASP A 43 0.82 1.75 17.26
C ASP A 43 0.01 0.44 17.34
N ALA A 44 -0.59 0.19 18.50
CA ALA A 44 -1.35 -1.02 18.79
C ALA A 44 -2.68 -1.14 18.00
N GLN A 45 -3.19 -0.04 17.45
CA GLN A 45 -4.46 0.01 16.74
C GLN A 45 -4.33 -0.20 15.24
N ALA A 46 -3.14 0.03 14.67
CA ALA A 46 -2.89 -0.20 13.25
C ALA A 46 -3.15 -1.66 12.86
N ARG A 47 -3.76 -1.85 11.69
CA ARG A 47 -4.04 -3.17 11.08
C ARG A 47 -3.50 -3.32 9.67
N ILE A 48 -2.91 -2.24 9.14
CA ILE A 48 -2.28 -2.19 7.82
C ILE A 48 -0.92 -1.53 8.01
N ALA A 49 0.10 -2.10 7.38
CA ALA A 49 1.44 -1.56 7.34
C ALA A 49 1.98 -1.54 5.92
N ILE A 50 2.74 -0.49 5.62
CA ILE A 50 3.61 -0.42 4.45
C ILE A 50 5.06 -0.38 4.95
N VAL A 51 5.83 -1.42 4.64
CA VAL A 51 7.25 -1.52 4.99
C VAL A 51 8.05 -1.04 3.78
N ALA A 52 8.47 0.24 3.78
CA ALA A 52 8.97 0.88 2.57
C ALA A 52 10.39 0.46 2.17
N ASP A 53 11.21 0.08 3.14
CA ASP A 53 12.57 -0.45 2.99
C ASP A 53 12.62 -1.97 2.76
N GLY A 54 11.49 -2.66 2.95
CA GLY A 54 11.37 -4.10 2.76
C GLY A 54 12.09 -4.93 3.83
N ASP A 55 12.33 -4.37 5.02
CA ASP A 55 12.97 -5.09 6.13
C ASP A 55 12.11 -6.29 6.60
N GLU A 56 12.63 -7.50 6.41
CA GLU A 56 11.94 -8.77 6.70
C GLU A 56 11.66 -8.95 8.19
N ALA A 57 12.58 -8.52 9.06
CA ALA A 57 12.38 -8.60 10.50
C ALA A 57 11.20 -7.72 10.94
N THR A 58 11.04 -6.54 10.35
CA THR A 58 9.87 -5.66 10.57
C THR A 58 8.59 -6.30 10.06
N VAL A 59 8.61 -6.92 8.88
CA VAL A 59 7.45 -7.66 8.34
C VAL A 59 6.99 -8.74 9.32
N ASP A 60 7.91 -9.56 9.81
CA ASP A 60 7.60 -10.68 10.71
C ASP A 60 7.00 -10.20 12.03
N ARG A 61 7.57 -9.15 12.65
CA ARG A 61 7.03 -8.55 13.87
C ARG A 61 5.60 -8.03 13.68
N LEU A 62 5.32 -7.38 12.55
CA LEU A 62 4.00 -6.83 12.24
C LEU A 62 2.98 -7.93 11.95
N ARG A 63 3.36 -8.95 11.17
CA ARG A 63 2.51 -10.11 10.88
C ARG A 63 2.17 -10.90 12.14
N ALA A 64 3.11 -11.07 13.06
CA ALA A 64 2.87 -11.72 14.36
C ALA A 64 1.78 -11.01 15.19
N ARG A 65 1.53 -9.71 14.94
CA ARG A 65 0.45 -8.91 15.56
C ARG A 65 -0.87 -8.94 14.79
N GLY A 66 -0.94 -9.69 13.68
CA GLY A 66 -2.10 -9.71 12.79
C GLY A 66 -2.26 -8.46 11.93
N VAL A 67 -1.17 -7.70 11.70
CA VAL A 67 -1.15 -6.56 10.77
C VAL A 67 -0.96 -7.08 9.35
N LEU A 68 -1.77 -6.61 8.40
CA LEU A 68 -1.55 -6.88 6.98
C LEU A 68 -0.41 -6.01 6.47
N VAL A 69 0.56 -6.60 5.79
CA VAL A 69 1.79 -5.93 5.37
C VAL A 69 1.91 -5.84 3.85
N ASN A 70 2.36 -4.70 3.35
CA ASN A 70 2.93 -4.54 2.01
C ASN A 70 4.40 -4.13 2.13
N ALA A 71 5.32 -5.00 1.71
CA ALA A 71 6.76 -4.75 1.72
C ALA A 71 7.26 -4.38 0.31
N THR A 72 7.92 -3.23 0.16
CA THR A 72 8.45 -2.78 -1.15
C THR A 72 9.43 -3.80 -1.71
N ASP A 73 9.32 -4.10 -3.02
CA ASP A 73 10.22 -5.01 -3.75
C ASP A 73 10.33 -6.42 -3.16
N ARG A 74 9.43 -6.79 -2.23
CA ARG A 74 9.36 -8.10 -1.57
C ARG A 74 7.96 -8.72 -1.75
N PRO A 75 7.59 -9.16 -2.97
CA PRO A 75 6.24 -9.68 -3.24
C PRO A 75 5.86 -10.89 -2.37
N ALA A 76 6.82 -11.76 -2.02
CA ALA A 76 6.58 -12.91 -1.14
C ALA A 76 6.24 -12.50 0.31
N LEU A 77 6.59 -11.28 0.70
CA LEU A 77 6.33 -10.71 2.04
C LEU A 77 5.07 -9.82 2.07
N CYS A 78 4.34 -9.73 0.96
CA CYS A 78 3.12 -8.92 0.88
C CYS A 78 1.86 -9.74 1.12
N ASP A 79 0.97 -9.25 1.98
CA ASP A 79 -0.40 -9.75 2.12
C ASP A 79 -1.35 -9.07 1.12
N PHE A 80 -0.96 -7.89 0.61
CA PHE A 80 -1.70 -7.14 -0.40
C PHE A 80 -0.75 -6.31 -1.28
N THR A 81 -1.26 -5.87 -2.42
CA THR A 81 -0.54 -5.00 -3.36
C THR A 81 -1.21 -3.64 -3.44
N LEU A 82 -0.41 -2.57 -3.56
CA LEU A 82 -0.93 -1.25 -3.93
C LEU A 82 -1.11 -1.18 -5.46
N PRO A 83 -2.31 -0.88 -5.97
CA PRO A 83 -2.55 -0.79 -7.41
C PRO A 83 -2.01 0.52 -8.00
N ALA A 84 -1.94 0.59 -9.33
CA ALA A 84 -1.90 1.87 -10.01
C ALA A 84 -3.28 2.53 -9.88
N ILE A 85 -3.33 3.79 -9.45
CA ILE A 85 -4.57 4.49 -9.13
C ILE A 85 -4.77 5.65 -10.10
N VAL A 86 -5.99 5.77 -10.65
CA VAL A 86 -6.52 6.98 -11.27
C VAL A 86 -7.65 7.49 -10.39
N ASP A 87 -7.56 8.75 -9.99
CA ASP A 87 -8.52 9.41 -9.12
C ASP A 87 -9.13 10.60 -9.87
N ARG A 88 -10.39 10.48 -10.25
CA ARG A 88 -11.15 11.44 -11.06
C ARG A 88 -12.57 11.51 -10.53
N ASP A 89 -12.79 12.27 -9.45
CA ASP A 89 -14.11 12.41 -8.81
C ASP A 89 -15.25 12.53 -9.84
N PRO A 90 -16.30 11.69 -9.79
CA PRO A 90 -16.63 10.71 -8.73
C PRO A 90 -16.08 9.28 -8.95
N VAL A 91 -15.16 9.10 -9.91
CA VAL A 91 -14.64 7.81 -10.34
C VAL A 91 -13.24 7.53 -9.79
N LEU A 92 -13.09 6.38 -9.13
CA LEU A 92 -11.81 5.84 -8.71
C LEU A 92 -11.53 4.54 -9.45
N ILE A 93 -10.35 4.44 -10.08
CA ILE A 93 -9.93 3.24 -10.82
C ILE A 93 -8.67 2.67 -10.16
N ALA A 94 -8.75 1.41 -9.74
CA ALA A 94 -7.59 0.62 -9.33
C ALA A 94 -7.20 -0.34 -10.45
N ILE A 95 -5.96 -0.24 -10.90
CA ILE A 95 -5.40 -1.04 -11.99
C ILE A 95 -4.36 -1.97 -11.39
N GLY A 96 -4.64 -3.28 -11.46
CA GLY A 96 -3.73 -4.35 -11.06
C GLY A 96 -3.51 -5.32 -12.20
N THR A 97 -2.26 -5.75 -12.41
CA THR A 97 -1.90 -6.77 -13.41
C THR A 97 -1.61 -8.14 -12.79
N GLY A 98 -1.88 -8.31 -11.49
CA GLY A 98 -1.53 -9.54 -10.77
C GLY A 98 -0.04 -9.84 -10.79
N GLY A 99 0.81 -8.81 -10.90
CA GLY A 99 2.26 -8.95 -11.04
C GLY A 99 2.75 -9.18 -12.47
N ALA A 100 1.88 -9.35 -13.46
CA ALA A 100 2.29 -9.67 -14.83
C ALA A 100 3.06 -8.54 -15.54
N SER A 101 2.70 -7.27 -15.28
CA SER A 101 3.39 -6.13 -15.89
C SER A 101 3.12 -4.81 -15.17
N ALA A 102 4.17 -4.21 -14.59
CA ALA A 102 4.10 -2.85 -14.06
C ALA A 102 3.98 -1.80 -15.18
N GLY A 103 4.62 -2.05 -16.33
CA GLY A 103 4.56 -1.16 -17.50
C GLY A 103 3.15 -1.04 -18.08
N LEU A 104 2.42 -2.15 -18.20
CA LEU A 104 1.02 -2.14 -18.65
C LEU A 104 0.13 -1.38 -17.66
N ALA A 105 0.29 -1.60 -16.35
CA ALA A 105 -0.46 -0.87 -15.34
C ALA A 105 -0.21 0.66 -15.45
N LYS A 106 1.05 1.06 -15.66
CA LYS A 106 1.44 2.46 -15.87
C LYS A 106 0.83 3.05 -17.14
N ALA A 107 0.90 2.33 -18.26
CA ALA A 107 0.33 2.78 -19.53
C ALA A 107 -1.19 2.96 -19.47
N LEU A 108 -1.90 2.02 -18.84
CA LEU A 108 -3.34 2.13 -18.60
C LEU A 108 -3.66 3.33 -17.70
N ARG A 109 -2.90 3.53 -16.62
CA ARG A 109 -3.06 4.71 -15.75
C ARG A 109 -2.87 6.02 -16.52
N GLN A 110 -1.87 6.11 -17.39
CA GLN A 110 -1.62 7.32 -18.21
C GLN A 110 -2.70 7.58 -19.25
N ARG A 111 -3.33 6.53 -19.78
CA ARG A 111 -4.40 6.66 -20.77
C ARG A 111 -5.74 7.05 -20.14
N LEU A 112 -6.00 6.56 -18.93
CA LEU A 112 -7.25 6.78 -18.21
C LEU A 112 -7.21 8.01 -17.29
N GLY A 113 -6.01 8.45 -16.92
CA GLY A 113 -5.74 9.58 -16.03
C GLY A 113 -5.56 10.89 -16.75
#